data_AF-A0A6L4YA77-F1
#
_entry.id   AF-A0A6L4YA77-F1
#
_cell.length_a   1.000
_cell.length_b   1.000
_cell.length_c   1.000
_cell.angle_alpha   90.00
_cell.angle_beta   90.00
_cell.angle_gamma   90.00
#
_symmetry.space_group_name_H-M   'P 1'
#
loop_
_entity.id
_entity.type
_entity.pdbx_description
1 polymer ?
#
loop_
_entity_poly.entity_id
_entity_poly.type
_entity_poly.pdbx_seq_one_letter_code
_entity_poly.pdbx_strand_id
1 'polypeptide(L)'
;MFEKLLSRIGANLNKRSLPYMIIGGQAVLLHGEPRLTRDIDITLGVNTDHLDELLSLVQELSLKSIPNDIESFVRQTMVLPALDETTGIRVDFIFSFTPYEIEAIKRAVKVVILDQEVNFASPEDLI
;
A
#
# COMPACT_ATOMS: atom_id res chain seq x y z
N MET A 1 11.07 7.72 10.13
CA MET A 1 11.26 6.37 9.55
C MET A 1 10.06 6.00 8.69
N PHE A 2 8.86 6.03 9.29
CA PHE A 2 7.59 5.77 8.61
C PHE A 2 7.30 6.72 7.44
N GLU A 3 7.39 8.03 7.65
CA GLU A 3 7.17 9.04 6.60
C GLU A 3 8.10 8.87 5.38
N LYS A 4 9.36 8.46 5.60
CA LYS A 4 10.31 8.18 4.51
C LYS A 4 9.86 6.97 3.69
N LEU A 5 9.39 5.92 4.36
CA LEU A 5 8.86 4.72 3.70
C LEU A 5 7.58 5.04 2.93
N LEU A 6 6.63 5.76 3.53
CA LEU A 6 5.39 6.21 2.89
C LEU A 6 5.67 7.10 1.67
N SER A 7 6.57 8.07 1.81
CA SER A 7 6.98 8.96 0.71
C SER A 7 7.59 8.17 -0.44
N ARG A 8 8.49 7.21 -0.14
CA ARG A 8 9.10 6.33 -1.16
C ARG A 8 8.07 5.45 -1.85
N ILE A 9 7.14 4.86 -1.10
CA ILE A 9 6.04 4.04 -1.62
C ILE A 9 5.17 4.87 -2.56
N GLY A 10 4.67 6.02 -2.09
CA GLY A 10 3.78 6.87 -2.88
C GLY A 10 4.42 7.39 -4.15
N ALA A 11 5.67 7.84 -4.08
CA ALA A 11 6.43 8.26 -5.25
C ALA A 11 6.52 7.17 -6.33
N ASN A 12 6.79 5.92 -5.95
CA ASN A 12 6.94 4.81 -6.89
C ASN A 12 5.60 4.31 -7.45
N LEU A 13 4.55 4.24 -6.62
CA LEU A 13 3.20 3.88 -7.09
C LEU A 13 2.65 4.93 -8.06
N ASN A 14 2.81 6.22 -7.74
CA ASN A 14 2.42 7.32 -8.64
C ASN A 14 3.21 7.31 -9.95
N LYS A 15 4.53 7.09 -9.88
CA LYS A 15 5.39 7.02 -11.08
C LYS A 15 4.94 5.92 -12.05
N ARG A 16 4.42 4.80 -11.53
CA ARG A 16 3.89 3.68 -12.32
C ARG A 16 2.42 3.81 -12.68
N SER A 17 1.76 4.88 -12.22
CA SER A 17 0.31 5.06 -12.37
C SER A 17 -0.50 3.88 -11.81
N LEU A 18 0.03 3.19 -10.79
CA LEU A 18 -0.69 2.13 -10.09
C LEU A 18 -1.75 2.77 -9.20
N PRO A 19 -3.06 2.55 -9.43
CA PRO A 19 -4.10 3.09 -8.56
C PRO A 19 -3.97 2.46 -7.18
N TYR A 20 -3.95 3.28 -6.13
CA TYR A 20 -3.82 2.77 -4.77
C TYR A 20 -4.41 3.74 -3.75
N MET A 21 -4.65 3.19 -2.56
CA MET A 21 -4.85 3.96 -1.35
C MET A 21 -4.22 3.22 -0.17
N ILE A 22 -3.59 3.97 0.73
CA ILE A 22 -3.11 3.43 2.01
C ILE A 22 -4.30 3.34 2.96
N ILE A 23 -4.47 2.15 3.54
CA ILE A 23 -5.52 1.82 4.52
C ILE A 23 -4.87 1.46 5.87
N GLY A 24 -5.70 1.24 6.90
CA GLY A 24 -5.23 0.80 8.21
C GLY A 24 -4.92 1.93 9.20
N GLY A 25 -4.30 1.61 10.34
CA GLY A 25 -4.11 2.53 11.48
C GLY A 25 -3.37 3.83 11.15
N GLN A 26 -2.65 3.87 10.03
CA GLN A 26 -1.89 5.02 9.54
C GLN A 26 -2.73 5.98 8.69
N ALA A 27 -3.78 5.47 8.03
CA ALA A 27 -4.82 6.33 7.46
C ALA A 27 -5.65 7.00 8.59
N VAL A 28 -5.80 6.30 9.71
CA VAL A 28 -6.43 6.84 10.93
C VAL A 28 -5.55 7.90 11.62
N LEU A 29 -4.22 7.93 11.43
CA LEU A 29 -3.38 8.99 11.99
C LEU A 29 -3.68 10.39 11.45
N LEU A 30 -4.27 10.50 10.24
CA LEU A 30 -4.78 11.78 9.75
C LEU A 30 -6.09 12.21 10.43
N HIS A 31 -6.83 11.27 11.03
CA HIS A 31 -8.23 11.47 11.41
C HIS A 31 -8.60 11.07 12.85
N GLY A 32 -7.66 10.62 13.69
CA GLY A 32 -7.92 10.18 15.07
C GLY A 32 -6.68 9.90 15.94
N GLU A 33 -6.92 9.39 17.15
CA GLU A 33 -5.88 9.04 18.15
C GLU A 33 -4.93 7.92 17.66
N PRO A 34 -3.60 8.05 17.84
CA PRO A 34 -2.64 7.09 17.32
C PRO A 34 -2.82 5.67 17.86
N ARG A 35 -3.15 4.71 16.98
CA ARG A 35 -2.84 3.30 17.24
C ARG A 35 -1.52 2.97 16.57
N LEU A 36 -0.56 2.49 17.36
CA LEU A 36 0.76 2.09 16.90
C LEU A 36 0.67 0.74 16.15
N THR A 37 0.06 0.72 14.96
CA THR A 37 0.19 -0.42 14.05
C THR A 37 1.55 -0.29 13.34
N ARG A 38 2.33 -1.38 13.33
CA ARG A 38 3.71 -1.41 12.80
C ARG A 38 3.75 -1.85 11.33
N ASP A 39 2.60 -1.84 10.68
CA ASP A 39 2.37 -2.23 9.29
C ASP A 39 1.71 -1.11 8.48
N ILE A 40 1.94 -1.16 7.17
CA ILE A 40 1.31 -0.32 6.14
C ILE A 40 0.46 -1.25 5.28
N ASP A 41 -0.84 -1.02 5.25
CA ASP A 41 -1.75 -1.74 4.37
C ASP A 41 -2.04 -0.87 3.14
N ILE A 42 -1.94 -1.45 1.95
CA ILE A 42 -2.11 -0.73 0.68
C ILE A 42 -3.09 -1.50 -0.19
N THR A 43 -4.27 -0.93 -0.44
CA THR A 43 -5.17 -1.45 -1.47
C THR A 43 -4.70 -0.94 -2.82
N LEU A 44 -4.46 -1.86 -3.75
CA LEU A 44 -4.14 -1.60 -5.14
C LEU A 44 -5.38 -1.81 -6.00
N GLY A 45 -5.71 -0.87 -6.88
CA GLY A 45 -6.84 -0.92 -7.81
C GLY A 45 -6.57 -1.81 -9.03
N VAL A 46 -5.85 -2.92 -8.86
CA VAL A 46 -5.44 -3.86 -9.92
C VAL A 46 -5.63 -5.30 -9.45
N ASN A 47 -5.75 -6.22 -10.41
CA ASN A 47 -5.81 -7.65 -10.15
C ASN A 47 -4.40 -8.28 -10.12
N THR A 48 -4.31 -9.53 -9.66
CA THR A 48 -3.09 -10.35 -9.56
C THR A 48 -2.35 -10.55 -10.89
N ASP A 49 -2.98 -10.23 -12.03
CA ASP A 49 -2.30 -10.18 -13.34
C ASP A 49 -1.17 -9.13 -13.38
N HIS A 50 -1.15 -8.17 -12.44
CA HIS A 50 -0.09 -7.16 -12.28
C HIS A 50 0.99 -7.58 -11.26
N LEU A 51 1.01 -8.85 -10.81
CA LEU A 51 1.96 -9.32 -9.80
C LEU A 51 3.42 -9.08 -10.20
N ASP A 52 3.79 -9.32 -11.46
CA ASP A 52 5.17 -9.11 -11.94
C ASP A 52 5.60 -7.64 -11.87
N GLU A 53 4.69 -6.72 -12.18
CA GLU A 53 4.93 -5.29 -12.04
C GLU A 53 5.09 -4.90 -10.56
N LEU A 54 4.25 -5.45 -9.69
CA LEU A 54 4.32 -5.20 -8.27
C LEU A 54 5.62 -5.74 -7.64
N LEU A 55 6.06 -6.94 -8.05
CA LEU A 55 7.33 -7.52 -7.59
C LEU A 55 8.53 -6.67 -8.00
N SER A 56 8.49 -6.11 -9.21
CA SER A 56 9.52 -5.16 -9.67
C SER A 56 9.53 -3.89 -8.81
N LEU A 57 8.36 -3.34 -8.45
CA LEU A 57 8.24 -2.20 -7.55
C LEU A 57 8.73 -2.53 -6.12
N VAL A 58 8.39 -3.70 -5.59
CA VAL A 58 8.86 -4.16 -4.26
C VAL A 58 10.39 -4.19 -4.21
N GLN A 59 11.04 -4.68 -5.27
CA GLN A 59 12.51 -4.65 -5.37
C GLN A 59 13.07 -3.22 -5.45
N GLU A 60 12.48 -2.33 -6.26
CA GLU A 60 12.87 -0.91 -6.34
C GLU A 60 12.73 -0.17 -4.99
N LEU A 61 11.71 -0.54 -4.21
CA LEU A 61 11.49 -0.02 -2.87
C LEU A 61 12.45 -0.60 -1.82
N SER A 62 13.34 -1.54 -2.21
CA SER A 62 14.19 -2.30 -1.29
C SER A 62 13.38 -3.03 -0.20
N LEU A 63 12.19 -3.51 -0.59
CA LEU A 63 11.33 -4.35 0.24
C LEU A 63 11.57 -5.82 -0.12
N LYS A 64 11.42 -6.70 0.87
CA LYS A 64 11.55 -8.14 0.70
C LYS A 64 10.19 -8.80 0.80
N SER A 65 9.76 -9.47 -0.26
CA SER A 65 8.57 -10.32 -0.22
C SER A 65 8.73 -11.42 0.84
N ILE A 66 7.69 -11.63 1.63
CA ILE A 66 7.71 -12.55 2.78
C ILE A 66 7.39 -14.02 2.39
N PRO A 67 6.43 -14.32 1.50
CA PRO A 67 6.07 -15.70 1.19
C PRO A 67 7.18 -16.45 0.44
N ASN A 68 7.34 -17.74 0.72
CA ASN A 68 8.26 -18.60 -0.03
C ASN A 68 7.76 -18.88 -1.45
N ASP A 69 6.47 -19.20 -1.59
CA ASP A 69 5.78 -19.35 -2.87
C ASP A 69 4.85 -18.15 -3.06
N ILE A 70 5.38 -17.11 -3.70
CA ILE A 70 4.71 -15.83 -3.87
C ILE A 70 3.46 -15.97 -4.74
N GLU A 71 3.57 -16.66 -5.88
CA GLU A 71 2.46 -16.77 -6.83
C GLU A 71 1.27 -17.51 -6.22
N SER A 72 1.50 -18.67 -5.61
CA SER A 72 0.43 -19.43 -4.97
C SER A 72 -0.21 -18.64 -3.83
N PHE A 73 0.60 -17.95 -3.02
CA PHE A 73 0.11 -17.16 -1.89
C PHE A 73 -0.77 -15.99 -2.36
N VAL A 74 -0.30 -15.21 -3.33
CA VAL A 74 -1.04 -14.06 -3.87
C VAL A 74 -2.34 -14.52 -4.54
N ARG A 75 -2.33 -15.60 -5.31
CA ARG A 75 -3.54 -16.13 -5.96
C ARG A 75 -4.60 -16.61 -4.97
N GLN A 76 -4.19 -17.10 -3.80
CA GLN A 76 -5.11 -17.59 -2.76
C GLN A 76 -5.62 -16.47 -1.85
N THR A 77 -4.79 -15.48 -1.56
CA THR A 77 -5.07 -14.47 -0.52
C THR A 77 -5.38 -13.09 -1.07
N MET A 78 -5.01 -12.81 -2.33
CA MET A 78 -5.01 -11.48 -2.91
C MET A 78 -4.06 -10.50 -2.20
N VAL A 79 -3.04 -10.99 -1.49
CA VAL A 79 -2.08 -10.14 -0.75
C VAL A 79 -0.64 -10.52 -1.09
N LEU A 80 0.20 -9.51 -1.33
CA LEU A 80 1.65 -9.62 -1.35
C LEU A 80 2.23 -8.93 -0.10
N PRO A 81 2.55 -9.68 0.96
CA PRO A 81 3.20 -9.12 2.14
C PRO A 81 4.70 -8.95 1.90
N ALA A 82 5.23 -7.78 2.25
CA ALA A 82 6.62 -7.41 2.11
C ALA A 82 7.17 -6.78 3.41
N LEU A 83 8.48 -6.78 3.59
CA LEU A 83 9.16 -6.25 4.77
C LEU A 83 10.24 -5.25 4.35
N ASP A 84 10.25 -4.07 4.97
CA ASP A 84 11.44 -3.22 4.96
C ASP A 84 12.41 -3.72 6.04
N GLU A 85 13.44 -4.47 5.65
CA GLU A 85 14.41 -5.04 6.59
C GLU A 85 15.18 -3.98 7.39
N THR A 86 15.24 -2.73 6.90
CA THR A 86 15.92 -1.63 7.60
C THR A 86 15.10 -1.13 8.79
N THR A 87 13.77 -1.12 8.64
CA THR A 87 12.85 -0.53 9.61
C THR A 87 12.08 -1.56 10.43
N GLY A 88 12.00 -2.79 9.93
CA GLY A 88 11.14 -3.85 10.45
C GLY A 88 9.64 -3.63 10.19
N ILE A 89 9.29 -2.65 9.35
CA ILE A 89 7.89 -2.34 9.01
C ILE A 89 7.42 -3.31 7.93
N ARG A 90 6.27 -3.96 8.18
CA ARG A 90 5.58 -4.78 7.19
C ARG A 90 4.75 -3.89 6.26
N VAL A 91 4.71 -4.22 4.99
CA VAL A 91 3.89 -3.56 3.98
C VAL A 91 3.08 -4.63 3.27
N ASP A 92 1.76 -4.58 3.40
CA ASP A 92 0.85 -5.52 2.76
C ASP A 92 0.21 -4.85 1.53
N PHE A 93 0.52 -5.38 0.35
CA PHE A 93 -0.09 -4.95 -0.89
C PHE A 93 -1.29 -5.84 -1.22
N ILE A 94 -2.48 -5.27 -1.20
CA ILE A 94 -3.75 -5.98 -1.32
C ILE A 94 -4.32 -5.71 -2.72
N PHE A 95 -4.56 -6.76 -3.49
CA PHE A 95 -5.12 -6.69 -4.84
C PHE A 95 -6.65 -6.50 -4.76
N SER A 96 -7.05 -5.24 -4.87
CA SER A 96 -8.40 -4.65 -5.00
C SER A 96 -8.94 -4.45 -6.40
N PHE A 97 -10.07 -5.05 -6.79
CA PHE A 97 -10.77 -4.65 -8.03
C PHE A 97 -12.29 -4.65 -7.90
N THR A 98 -12.82 -4.62 -6.67
CA THR A 98 -14.26 -4.45 -6.49
C THR A 98 -14.70 -3.06 -6.99
N PRO A 99 -15.93 -2.90 -7.53
CA PRO A 99 -16.41 -1.60 -7.96
C PRO A 99 -16.37 -0.54 -6.84
N TYR A 100 -16.60 -0.96 -5.59
CA TYR A 100 -16.49 -0.09 -4.43
C TYR A 100 -15.07 0.41 -4.22
N GLU A 101 -14.07 -0.48 -4.22
CA GLU A 101 -12.67 -0.11 -3.96
C GLU A 101 -12.07 0.73 -5.09
N ILE A 102 -12.47 0.49 -6.34
CA ILE A 102 -12.12 1.36 -7.46
C ILE A 102 -12.61 2.78 -7.22
N GLU A 103 -13.85 2.95 -6.74
CA GLU A 103 -14.40 4.27 -6.41
C GLU A 103 -13.76 4.87 -5.15
N ALA A 104 -13.44 4.07 -4.13
CA ALA A 104 -12.74 4.52 -2.92
C ALA A 104 -11.33 5.04 -3.25
N ILE A 105 -10.58 4.35 -4.13
CA ILE A 105 -9.28 4.80 -4.61
C ILE A 105 -9.39 6.14 -5.36
N LYS A 106 -10.45 6.34 -6.15
CA LYS A 106 -10.70 7.63 -6.82
C LYS A 106 -11.00 8.76 -5.83
N ARG A 107 -11.60 8.44 -4.69
CA ARG A 107 -11.89 9.38 -3.60
C ARG A 107 -10.73 9.54 -2.61
N ALA A 108 -9.62 8.83 -2.82
CA ALA A 108 -8.50 8.85 -1.90
C ALA A 108 -7.99 10.29 -1.67
N VAL A 109 -7.69 10.58 -0.41
CA VAL A 109 -7.17 11.89 0.01
C VAL A 109 -5.68 11.93 -0.24
N LYS A 110 -5.24 12.93 -1.01
CA LYS A 110 -3.83 13.18 -1.27
C LYS A 110 -3.21 13.91 -0.10
N VAL A 111 -2.13 13.35 0.46
CA VAL A 111 -1.37 13.95 1.54
C VAL A 111 0.08 14.10 1.09
N VAL A 112 0.65 15.29 1.27
CA VAL A 112 2.05 15.54 0.94
C VAL A 112 2.93 15.09 2.11
N ILE A 113 3.79 14.11 1.87
CA ILE A 113 4.78 13.60 2.83
C ILE A 113 6.17 13.69 2.20
N LEU A 114 7.05 14.52 2.79
CA LEU A 114 8.39 14.77 2.28
C LEU A 114 8.38 15.12 0.78
N ASP A 115 7.53 16.08 0.40
CA ASP A 115 7.33 16.58 -0.97
C ASP A 115 6.80 15.54 -1.98
N GLN A 116 6.27 14.41 -1.51
CA GLN A 116 5.61 13.40 -2.35
C GLN A 116 4.13 13.31 -2.03
N GLU A 117 3.28 13.25 -3.06
CA GLU A 117 1.87 12.95 -2.89
C GLU A 117 1.70 11.48 -2.51
N VAL A 118 0.96 11.22 -1.44
CA VAL A 118 0.62 9.87 -0.98
C VAL A 118 -0.90 9.78 -0.83
N ASN A 119 -1.52 8.79 -1.46
CA ASN A 119 -2.97 8.58 -1.42
C ASN A 119 -3.36 7.77 -0.18
N PHE A 120 -4.22 8.34 0.66
CA PHE A 120 -4.82 7.67 1.82
C PHE A 120 -6.32 7.46 1.61
N ALA A 121 -6.88 6.40 2.18
CA ALA A 121 -8.33 6.21 2.18
C ALA A 121 -9.04 7.40 2.85
N SER A 122 -10.20 7.77 2.31
CA SER A 122 -11.05 8.79 2.91
C SER A 122 -11.63 8.29 4.26
N PRO A 123 -11.98 9.18 5.20
CA PRO A 123 -12.66 8.79 6.44
C PRO A 123 -13.92 7.95 6.20
N GLU A 124 -14.66 8.25 5.13
CA GLU A 124 -15.89 7.56 4.74
C GLU A 124 -15.63 6.11 4.28
N ASP A 125 -14.44 5.84 3.75
CA ASP A 125 -14.05 4.53 3.23
C ASP A 125 -13.32 3.66 4.28
N LEU A 126 -13.20 4.15 5.53
CA LEU A 126 -12.55 3.45 6.67
C LEU A 126 -13.54 2.86 7.69
N ILE A 127 -14.86 3.01 7.50
CA ILE A 127 -15.93 2.64 8.46
C ILE A 127 -16.78 1.47 7.94
#